data_AF-A0A7S1MPK8-F1
#
_entry.id   AF-A0A7S1MPK8-F1
#
_cell.length_a   1.000
_cell.length_b   1.000
_cell.length_c   1.000
_cell.angle_alpha   90.00
_cell.angle_beta   90.00
_cell.angle_gamma   90.00
#
_symmetry.space_group_name_H-M   'P 1'
#
loop_
_entity.id
_entity.type
_entity.pdbx_description
1 polymer ?
#
loop_
_entity_poly.entity_id
_entity_poly.type
_entity_poly.pdbx_seq_one_letter_code
_entity_poly.pdbx_strand_id
1 'polypeptide(L)'
;VHVTFIAPQVVVDPTRRNFSRHSGTPTRSTPCAELAGRYGGVGRDVIVHCNNACGRGGEVYGGDGNCYSRDSALCKAAVHAGALAADKAGYFTVRLAGFRDRFAATTRNGVAAIAYNARFMSITIHAYLPGDEETLGGGVAS
;
A
#
# COMPACT_ATOMS: atom_id res chain seq x y z
N VAL A 1 12.97 -11.73 41.95
CA VAL A 1 13.93 -11.41 40.88
C VAL A 1 13.20 -10.55 39.86
N HIS A 2 13.45 -9.24 39.85
CA HIS A 2 12.83 -8.31 38.90
C HIS A 2 13.75 -8.20 37.69
N VAL A 3 13.27 -8.58 36.50
CA VAL A 3 14.04 -8.46 35.25
C VAL A 3 13.58 -7.20 34.54
N THR A 4 14.43 -6.17 34.53
CA THR A 4 14.17 -4.92 33.82
C THR A 4 14.64 -5.07 32.36
N PHE A 5 13.72 -4.94 31.41
CA PHE A 5 14.05 -4.89 29.99
C PHE A 5 14.66 -3.52 29.65
N ILE A 6 15.97 -3.49 29.39
CA ILE A 6 16.66 -2.32 28.84
C ILE A 6 16.58 -2.43 27.32
N ALA A 7 15.84 -1.53 26.68
CA ALA A 7 15.85 -1.41 25.22
C ALA A 7 17.27 -1.02 24.74
N PRO A 8 17.84 -1.67 23.71
CA PRO A 8 19.15 -1.28 23.21
C PRO A 8 19.04 0.07 22.49
N GLN A 9 19.82 1.04 22.96
CA GLN A 9 19.97 2.35 22.34
C GLN A 9 20.66 2.18 20.96
N VAL A 10 20.05 2.75 19.92
CA VAL A 10 20.62 2.76 18.56
C VAL A 10 21.80 3.74 18.55
N VAL A 11 23.02 3.22 18.51
CA VAL A 11 24.23 4.03 18.29
C VAL A 11 24.35 4.34 16.80
N VAL A 12 24.29 5.63 16.44
CA VAL A 12 24.45 6.10 15.06
C VAL A 12 25.88 6.60 14.87
N ASP A 13 26.70 5.86 14.11
CA ASP A 13 28.07 6.25 13.75
C ASP A 13 28.06 7.30 12.62
N PRO A 14 28.62 8.51 12.82
CA PRO A 14 28.53 9.61 11.86
C PRO A 14 29.50 9.51 10.67
N THR A 15 30.28 8.43 10.51
CA THR A 15 31.40 8.41 9.54
C THR A 15 31.26 7.49 8.33
N ARG A 16 30.24 6.63 8.23
CA ARG A 16 30.05 5.79 7.03
C ARG A 16 29.17 6.46 5.97
N ARG A 17 29.81 7.21 5.07
CA ARG A 17 29.26 7.48 3.73
C ARG A 17 29.24 6.15 2.96
N ASN A 18 28.08 5.79 2.43
CA ASN A 18 27.84 4.62 1.56
C ASN A 18 27.47 3.31 2.29
N PHE A 19 26.20 3.23 2.70
CA PHE A 19 25.47 2.00 3.00
C PHE A 19 24.01 2.22 2.59
N SER A 20 23.61 1.88 1.36
CA SER A 20 22.18 1.61 1.09
C SER A 20 21.89 0.17 1.48
N ARG A 21 21.79 0.01 2.79
CA ARG A 21 21.60 -1.22 3.54
C ARG A 21 20.14 -1.67 3.34
N HIS A 22 19.94 -2.82 2.69
CA HIS A 22 18.66 -3.54 2.78
C HIS A 22 18.41 -3.86 4.26
N SER A 23 17.48 -3.14 4.88
CA SER A 23 17.11 -3.28 6.29
C SER A 23 15.57 -3.21 6.35
N GLY A 24 14.96 -4.29 6.83
CA GLY A 24 13.51 -4.54 6.92
C GLY A 24 12.65 -3.37 7.38
N THR A 25 12.24 -2.58 6.41
CA THR A 25 11.12 -1.64 6.43
C THR A 25 10.55 -1.74 5.02
N PRO A 26 9.23 -1.73 4.81
CA PRO A 26 8.70 -1.55 3.45
C PRO A 26 9.26 -0.21 2.93
N THR A 27 10.37 -0.25 2.18
CA THR A 27 11.30 0.88 2.02
C THR A 27 10.77 1.94 1.05
N ARG A 28 9.45 1.96 0.82
CA ARG A 28 8.82 2.96 -0.01
C ARG A 28 7.35 3.17 0.34
N SER A 29 7.06 3.35 1.62
CA SER A 29 5.80 4.01 2.02
C SER A 29 5.74 5.38 1.33
N THR A 30 5.02 5.48 0.22
CA THR A 30 4.95 6.70 -0.57
C THR A 30 3.88 7.59 0.07
N PRO A 31 4.24 8.76 0.62
CA PRO A 31 3.28 9.64 1.28
C PRO A 31 2.41 10.32 0.22
N CYS A 32 1.27 9.71 -0.06
CA CYS A 32 0.04 10.22 -0.67
C CYS A 32 0.04 11.08 -1.94
N ALA A 33 1.21 11.32 -2.53
CA ALA A 33 1.33 11.70 -3.91
C ALA A 33 1.49 10.43 -4.74
N GLU A 34 0.46 10.16 -5.55
CA GLU A 34 0.66 9.88 -6.96
C GLU A 34 1.65 8.74 -7.24
N LEU A 35 1.16 7.51 -7.16
CA LEU A 35 1.87 6.35 -7.69
C LEU A 35 1.95 6.33 -9.23
N ALA A 36 1.47 7.37 -9.92
CA ALA A 36 1.71 7.55 -11.36
C ALA A 36 3.23 7.70 -11.59
N GLY A 37 3.89 6.57 -11.87
CA GLY A 37 5.35 6.48 -12.04
C GLY A 37 6.06 5.55 -11.05
N ARG A 38 5.40 5.04 -10.01
CA ARG A 38 6.01 4.12 -9.01
C ARG A 38 5.45 2.71 -8.97
N TYR A 39 4.35 2.43 -9.69
CA TYR A 39 3.73 1.11 -9.76
C TYR A 39 4.62 -0.01 -10.33
N GLY A 40 5.79 0.31 -10.91
CA GLY A 40 6.54 -0.67 -11.69
C GLY A 40 5.72 -1.18 -12.88
N GLY A 41 6.10 -2.33 -13.43
CA GLY A 41 5.32 -3.00 -14.48
C GLY A 41 4.02 -3.63 -13.95
N VAL A 42 3.16 -4.06 -14.87
CA VAL A 42 1.95 -4.85 -14.54
C VAL A 42 2.34 -6.10 -13.74
N GLY A 43 1.57 -6.40 -12.69
CA GLY A 43 1.79 -7.55 -11.82
C GLY A 43 2.72 -7.29 -10.64
N ARG A 44 3.24 -6.07 -10.48
CA ARG A 44 4.02 -5.67 -9.31
C ARG A 44 3.12 -5.05 -8.25
N ASP A 45 3.41 -5.44 -7.01
CA ASP A 45 2.75 -4.95 -5.81
C ASP A 45 3.58 -3.82 -5.19
N VAL A 46 2.89 -2.77 -4.74
CA VAL A 46 3.50 -1.64 -4.05
C VAL A 46 2.74 -1.39 -2.76
N ILE A 47 3.49 -1.19 -1.67
CA ILE A 47 2.93 -0.86 -0.36
C ILE A 47 2.70 0.64 -0.29
N VAL A 48 1.50 1.03 0.07
CA VAL A 48 1.07 2.42 0.20
C VAL A 48 0.70 2.69 1.65
N HIS A 49 1.10 3.85 2.16
CA HIS A 49 0.77 4.30 3.50
C HIS A 49 -0.13 5.52 3.42
N CYS A 50 -1.33 5.43 4.02
CA CYS A 50 -2.22 6.57 4.19
C CYS A 50 -2.06 7.13 5.60
N ASN A 51 -1.83 8.43 5.69
CA ASN A 51 -1.87 9.20 6.92
C ASN A 51 -2.94 10.31 6.83
N ASN A 52 -3.14 11.07 7.90
CA ASN A 52 -4.17 12.13 7.94
C ASN A 52 -3.87 13.33 7.02
N ALA A 53 -2.65 13.46 6.48
CA ALA A 53 -2.30 14.49 5.50
C ALA A 53 -2.71 14.09 4.06
N CYS A 54 -3.03 12.82 3.85
CA CYS A 54 -3.57 12.30 2.61
C CYS A 54 -5.04 12.63 2.57
N GLY A 55 -5.44 13.52 1.66
CA GLY A 55 -6.84 13.88 1.50
C GLY A 55 -7.73 12.64 1.46
N ARG A 56 -8.67 12.54 2.40
CA ARG A 56 -9.84 11.63 2.28
C ARG A 56 -10.77 12.05 1.14
N GLY A 57 -10.47 13.17 0.49
CA GLY A 57 -11.11 13.67 -0.72
C GLY A 57 -10.63 12.97 -1.99
N GLY A 58 -11.25 13.34 -3.11
CA GLY A 58 -11.05 12.69 -4.39
C GLY A 58 -12.09 11.61 -4.68
N GLU A 59 -12.10 11.21 -5.95
CA GLU A 59 -13.06 10.26 -6.50
C GLU A 59 -12.47 8.86 -6.54
N VAL A 60 -13.33 7.86 -6.41
CA VAL A 60 -12.97 6.45 -6.57
C VAL A 60 -13.68 5.99 -7.82
N TYR A 61 -12.98 5.36 -8.76
CA TYR A 61 -13.57 4.85 -9.99
C TYR A 61 -13.47 3.33 -10.04
N GLY A 62 -14.60 2.64 -10.24
CA GLY A 62 -14.68 1.18 -10.24
C GLY A 62 -15.06 0.60 -8.88
N GLY A 63 -14.32 -0.42 -8.43
CA GLY A 63 -14.52 -1.09 -7.14
C GLY A 63 -15.07 -2.50 -7.24
N ASP A 64 -15.61 -2.89 -8.39
CA ASP A 64 -15.98 -4.28 -8.62
C ASP A 64 -14.75 -5.21 -8.60
N GLY A 65 -14.85 -6.33 -7.89
CA GLY A 65 -13.74 -7.25 -7.66
C GLY A 65 -12.45 -6.62 -7.09
N ASN A 66 -12.55 -5.50 -6.35
CA ASN A 66 -11.40 -4.71 -5.86
C ASN A 66 -10.52 -4.14 -6.99
N CYS A 67 -11.07 -3.97 -8.19
CA CYS A 67 -10.41 -3.37 -9.34
C CYS A 67 -10.85 -1.91 -9.51
N TYR A 68 -9.88 -1.00 -9.58
CA TYR A 68 -10.09 0.44 -9.67
C TYR A 68 -9.33 1.04 -10.85
N SER A 69 -9.76 2.19 -11.33
CA SER A 69 -8.92 2.99 -12.24
C SER A 69 -7.67 3.46 -11.49
N ARG A 70 -6.54 3.51 -12.18
CA ARG A 70 -5.26 4.01 -11.63
C ARG A 70 -5.37 5.45 -11.09
N ASP A 71 -6.32 6.24 -11.61
CA ASP A 71 -6.55 7.63 -11.19
C ASP A 71 -7.42 7.76 -9.93
N SER A 72 -7.88 6.64 -9.36
CA SER A 72 -8.68 6.65 -8.14
C SER A 72 -7.88 7.16 -6.94
N ALA A 73 -8.54 7.90 -6.05
CA ALA A 73 -7.97 8.30 -4.76
C ALA A 73 -7.67 7.06 -3.90
N LEU A 74 -6.39 6.68 -3.79
CA LEU A 74 -5.98 5.38 -3.27
C LEU A 74 -6.38 5.12 -1.82
N CYS A 75 -6.24 6.11 -0.94
CA CYS A 75 -6.66 5.96 0.46
C CYS A 75 -8.16 5.71 0.57
N LYS A 76 -8.96 6.44 -0.21
CA LYS A 76 -10.42 6.28 -0.23
C LYS A 76 -10.83 4.97 -0.91
N ALA A 77 -10.11 4.56 -1.96
CA ALA A 77 -10.29 3.28 -2.62
C ALA A 77 -9.88 2.09 -1.73
N ALA A 78 -8.88 2.25 -0.85
CA ALA A 78 -8.50 1.25 0.15
C ALA A 78 -9.58 1.09 1.23
N VAL A 79 -10.21 2.19 1.66
CA VAL A 79 -11.39 2.13 2.53
C VAL A 79 -12.54 1.44 1.80
N HIS A 80 -12.83 1.82 0.55
CA HIS A 80 -13.83 1.14 -0.28
C HIS A 80 -13.56 -0.37 -0.39
N ALA A 81 -12.31 -0.78 -0.61
CA ALA A 81 -11.90 -2.19 -0.69
C ALA A 81 -11.98 -2.93 0.66
N GLY A 82 -12.07 -2.22 1.78
CA GLY A 82 -11.96 -2.80 3.12
C GLY A 82 -10.52 -3.13 3.52
N ALA A 83 -9.54 -2.69 2.74
CA ALA A 83 -8.12 -2.86 3.03
C ALA A 83 -7.63 -1.90 4.14
N LEU A 84 -8.35 -0.80 4.35
CA LEU A 84 -8.09 0.19 5.39
C LEU A 84 -9.40 0.55 6.11
N ALA A 85 -9.36 0.72 7.43
CA ALA A 85 -10.51 1.23 8.17
C ALA A 85 -10.74 2.72 7.86
N ALA A 86 -12.01 3.12 7.81
CA ALA A 86 -12.34 4.54 7.72
C ALA A 86 -11.64 5.31 8.86
N ASP A 87 -11.13 6.47 8.49
CA ASP A 87 -10.52 7.44 9.39
C ASP A 87 -9.24 7.02 10.15
N LYS A 88 -8.62 5.90 9.76
CA LYS A 88 -7.35 5.44 10.32
C LYS A 88 -6.20 5.57 9.34
N ALA A 89 -5.02 5.92 9.87
CA ALA A 89 -3.78 5.75 9.14
C ALA A 89 -3.42 4.26 9.06
N GLY A 90 -2.75 3.85 7.98
CA GLY A 90 -2.38 2.45 7.80
C GLY A 90 -1.82 2.13 6.42
N TYR A 91 -1.38 0.89 6.29
CA TYR A 91 -0.75 0.35 5.08
C TYR A 91 -1.71 -0.57 4.33
N PHE A 92 -1.59 -0.56 3.01
CA PHE A 92 -2.30 -1.48 2.11
C PHE A 92 -1.43 -1.74 0.88
N THR A 93 -1.75 -2.79 0.15
CA THR A 93 -1.02 -3.18 -1.05
C THR A 93 -1.82 -2.82 -2.30
N VAL A 94 -1.14 -2.26 -3.28
CA VAL A 94 -1.71 -1.95 -4.60
C VAL A 94 -0.94 -2.67 -5.68
N ARG A 95 -1.65 -3.36 -6.56
CA ARG A 95 -1.08 -4.05 -7.72
C ARG A 95 -1.52 -3.40 -9.01
N LEU A 96 -0.60 -3.22 -9.94
CA LEU A 96 -0.96 -2.80 -11.30
C LEU A 96 -1.52 -3.99 -12.09
N ALA A 97 -2.78 -3.93 -12.54
CA ALA A 97 -3.48 -5.08 -13.12
C ALA A 97 -3.63 -5.02 -14.65
N GLY A 98 -3.12 -3.97 -15.31
CA GLY A 98 -3.18 -3.81 -16.77
C GLY A 98 -4.36 -2.96 -17.23
N PHE A 99 -4.55 -2.81 -18.55
CA PHE A 99 -5.64 -2.01 -19.11
C PHE A 99 -6.99 -2.74 -19.02
N ARG A 100 -8.05 -2.00 -18.72
CA ARG A 100 -9.43 -2.47 -18.69
C ARG A 100 -10.33 -1.47 -19.41
N ASP A 101 -11.30 -1.94 -20.17
CA ASP A 101 -12.15 -1.09 -21.02
C ASP A 101 -13.25 -0.35 -20.27
N ARG A 102 -13.64 -0.85 -19.09
CA ARG A 102 -14.68 -0.28 -18.25
C ARG A 102 -14.49 -0.63 -16.78
N PHE A 103 -14.98 0.26 -15.92
CA PHE A 103 -14.98 0.12 -14.48
C PHE A 103 -16.41 0.30 -13.95
N ALA A 104 -16.98 -0.77 -13.39
CA ALA A 104 -18.31 -0.73 -12.79
C ALA A 104 -18.25 -0.08 -11.40
N ALA A 105 -19.15 0.88 -11.15
CA ALA A 105 -19.31 1.49 -9.84
C ALA A 105 -19.86 0.49 -8.82
N THR A 106 -19.33 0.54 -7.61
CA THR A 106 -19.95 -0.09 -6.43
C THR A 106 -19.90 0.85 -5.23
N THR A 107 -20.72 0.58 -4.23
CA THR A 107 -20.62 1.23 -2.91
C THR A 107 -20.26 0.17 -1.90
N ARG A 108 -19.15 0.35 -1.18
CA ARG A 108 -18.64 -0.59 -0.17
C ARG A 108 -18.01 0.19 0.97
N ASN A 109 -18.14 -0.31 2.20
CA ASN A 109 -17.53 0.28 3.40
C ASN A 109 -17.82 1.78 3.58
N GLY A 110 -19.05 2.22 3.23
CA GLY A 110 -19.46 3.63 3.33
C GLY A 110 -18.87 4.56 2.27
N VAL A 111 -18.13 4.04 1.29
CA VAL A 111 -17.56 4.80 0.18
C VAL A 111 -18.28 4.42 -1.11
N ALA A 112 -18.76 5.43 -1.84
CA ALA A 112 -19.30 5.25 -3.19
C ALA A 112 -18.19 5.46 -4.23
N ALA A 113 -18.13 4.55 -5.21
CA ALA A 113 -17.31 4.71 -6.40
C ALA A 113 -18.16 5.10 -7.62
N ILE A 114 -17.50 5.65 -8.63
CA ILE A 114 -18.08 6.17 -9.86
C ILE A 114 -17.77 5.21 -10.99
N ALA A 115 -18.72 5.05 -11.92
CA ALA A 115 -18.52 4.21 -13.09
C ALA A 115 -17.62 4.95 -14.08
N TYR A 116 -16.69 4.24 -14.71
CA TYR A 116 -15.80 4.85 -15.68
C TYR A 116 -15.76 4.00 -16.95
N ASN A 117 -16.29 4.57 -18.03
CA ASN A 117 -16.50 3.89 -19.31
C ASN A 117 -15.44 4.33 -20.33
N ALA A 118 -14.18 4.12 -19.98
CA ALA A 118 -13.05 4.37 -20.85
C ALA A 118 -11.94 3.35 -20.59
N ARG A 119 -11.21 3.00 -21.66
CA ARG A 119 -10.06 2.12 -21.54
C ARG A 119 -8.96 2.81 -20.76
N PHE A 120 -8.67 2.29 -19.57
CA PHE A 120 -7.69 2.88 -18.68
C PHE A 120 -6.88 1.81 -17.95
N MET A 121 -5.73 2.19 -17.41
CA MET A 121 -4.99 1.25 -16.57
C MET A 121 -5.76 1.02 -15.27
N SER A 122 -5.88 -0.26 -14.90
CA SER A 122 -6.44 -0.71 -13.65
C SER A 122 -5.38 -1.01 -12.59
N ILE A 123 -5.81 -0.87 -11.34
CA ILE A 123 -5.11 -1.31 -10.14
C ILE A 123 -6.01 -2.22 -9.32
N THR A 124 -5.45 -3.15 -8.56
CA THR A 124 -6.17 -3.88 -7.51
C THR A 124 -5.65 -3.52 -6.14
N ILE A 125 -6.55 -3.46 -5.15
CA ILE A 125 -6.22 -3.08 -3.79
C ILE A 125 -6.51 -4.24 -2.83
N HIS A 126 -5.54 -4.54 -1.98
CA HIS A 126 -5.59 -5.62 -1.01
C HIS A 126 -5.12 -5.15 0.37
N ALA A 127 -5.62 -5.81 1.43
CA ALA A 127 -5.16 -5.58 2.78
C ALA A 127 -3.66 -5.89 2.90
N TYR A 128 -2.94 -5.06 3.65
CA TYR A 128 -1.55 -5.36 3.99
C TYR A 128 -1.51 -6.43 5.08
N LEU A 129 -0.88 -7.57 4.78
CA LEU A 129 -0.66 -8.65 5.73
C LEU A 129 0.85 -8.73 6.01
N PRO A 130 1.35 -8.16 7.11
CA PRO A 130 2.75 -8.33 7.49
C PRO A 130 2.95 -9.77 7.97
N GLY A 131 3.43 -10.66 7.09
CA GLY A 131 3.55 -12.09 7.42
C GLY A 131 4.40 -12.96 6.50
N ASP A 132 5.06 -12.41 5.48
CA ASP A 132 5.85 -13.19 4.51
C ASP A 132 7.34 -12.81 4.43
N GLU A 133 7.86 -12.00 5.37
CA GLU A 133 9.33 -11.82 5.50
C GLU A 133 10.05 -13.05 6.13
N GLU A 134 9.34 -14.15 6.42
CA GLU A 134 9.90 -15.39 6.97
C GLU A 134 9.99 -16.53 5.93
N THR A 135 10.21 -16.25 4.64
CA THR A 135 10.46 -17.35 3.67
C THR A 135 11.55 -17.07 2.62
N LEU A 136 12.39 -16.05 2.81
CA LEU A 136 13.55 -15.80 1.94
C LEU A 136 14.85 -15.65 2.74
N GLY A 137 15.28 -16.74 3.38
CA GLY A 137 16.61 -16.83 4.00
C GLY A 137 16.77 -18.02 4.94
N GLY A 138 16.57 -19.23 4.43
CA GLY A 138 16.58 -20.47 5.20
C GLY A 138 17.90 -20.79 5.92
N GLY A 139 17.75 -21.60 6.99
CA GLY A 139 18.85 -22.34 7.60
C GLY A 139 18.79 -22.45 9.13
N VAL A 140 17.73 -23.06 9.69
CA VAL A 140 17.92 -23.84 10.93
C VAL A 140 18.49 -25.19 10.51
N ALA A 141 19.79 -25.38 10.71
CA ALA A 141 20.41 -26.70 10.76
C ALA A 141 21.11 -26.81 12.12
N SER A 142 20.80 -27.93 12.77
CA SER A 142 21.03 -28.29 14.17
C SER A 142 22.48 -28.27 14.62
#